data_AF-A0A844YWC8-F1
#
_entry.id   AF-A0A844YWC8-F1
#
_cell.length_a   1.000
_cell.length_b   1.000
_cell.length_c   1.000
_cell.angle_alpha   90.00
_cell.angle_beta   90.00
_cell.angle_gamma   90.00
#
_symmetry.space_group_name_H-M   'P 1'
#
loop_
_entity.id
_entity.type
_entity.pdbx_description
1 polymer ?
#
loop_
_entity_poly.entity_id
_entity_poly.type
_entity_poly.pdbx_seq_one_letter_code
_entity_poly.pdbx_strand_id
1 'polypeptide(L)'
;MIIAHLDFMIRAGAICTMLLLAWLLLRQHRHVRMPAILFAPMALCTSGFVAGNTPMSSLIPAGSIGAVAHAASDFTVAFLWWFCLSCFDRQFGLRGGVLGVGLVWTFLAALDRGLFGQAFASKGLSIFLVALGFAIVVHLVSRLLAERRGDLIQQRHDASSVVVILLSGMLFVDLAADAMFGFAWRPLAFSMAQNAMVLTFGLWLAGRLLVVRPAVLTFDVAETGPSFDQPVPQLSSRRTLLRLLCRHSSHLPWRPG
;
A
#
# COMPACT_ATOMS: atom_id res chain seq x y z
N MET A 1 2.91 29.75 -14.22
CA MET A 1 1.64 29.07 -14.55
C MET A 1 1.84 27.58 -14.85
N ILE A 2 2.72 27.20 -15.80
CA ILE A 2 2.98 25.78 -16.17
C ILE A 2 3.40 24.92 -14.96
N ILE A 3 4.32 25.40 -14.13
CA ILE A 3 4.82 24.65 -12.95
C ILE A 3 3.69 24.38 -11.94
N ALA A 4 2.76 25.32 -11.78
CA ALA A 4 1.63 25.17 -10.87
C ALA A 4 0.66 24.07 -11.34
N HIS A 5 0.40 23.99 -12.65
CA HIS A 5 -0.40 22.90 -13.22
C HIS A 5 0.31 21.55 -13.09
N LEU A 6 1.64 21.52 -13.29
CA LEU A 6 2.42 20.30 -13.12
C LEU A 6 2.38 19.79 -11.67
N ASP A 7 2.57 20.66 -10.68
CA ASP A 7 2.43 20.31 -9.25
C ASP A 7 1.05 19.73 -8.95
N PHE A 8 -0.01 20.41 -9.43
CA PHE A 8 -1.38 19.94 -9.26
C PHE A 8 -1.61 18.56 -9.89
N MET A 9 -1.14 18.33 -11.12
CA MET A 9 -1.29 17.04 -11.82
C MET A 9 -0.56 15.92 -11.09
N ILE A 10 0.65 16.16 -10.59
CA ILE A 10 1.41 15.18 -9.82
C ILE A 10 0.65 14.82 -8.53
N ARG A 11 0.15 15.82 -7.81
CA ARG A 11 -0.60 15.61 -6.56
C ARG A 11 -1.91 14.87 -6.80
N ALA A 12 -2.70 15.30 -7.79
CA ALA A 12 -3.94 14.64 -8.16
C ALA A 12 -3.70 13.19 -8.60
N GLY A 13 -2.67 12.96 -9.42
CA GLY A 13 -2.24 11.61 -9.82
C GLY A 13 -1.91 10.75 -8.61
N ALA A 14 -1.06 11.24 -7.70
CA ALA A 14 -0.66 10.51 -6.50
C ALA A 14 -1.87 10.14 -5.63
N ILE A 15 -2.77 11.09 -5.36
CA ILE A 15 -3.99 10.85 -4.57
C ILE A 15 -4.86 9.78 -5.24
N CYS A 16 -5.18 9.95 -6.53
CA CYS A 16 -6.02 9.00 -7.26
C CYS A 16 -5.41 7.60 -7.30
N THR A 17 -4.11 7.47 -7.58
CA THR A 17 -3.42 6.18 -7.61
C THR A 17 -3.41 5.52 -6.23
N MET A 18 -3.10 6.25 -5.17
CA MET A 18 -3.06 5.71 -3.81
C MET A 18 -4.44 5.25 -3.33
N LEU A 19 -5.48 6.06 -3.54
CA LEU A 19 -6.85 5.71 -3.14
C LEU A 19 -7.41 4.54 -3.96
N LEU A 20 -7.10 4.48 -5.26
CA LEU A 20 -7.49 3.35 -6.11
C LEU A 20 -6.82 2.05 -5.66
N LEU A 21 -5.51 2.08 -5.36
CA LEU A 21 -4.80 0.92 -4.84
C LEU A 21 -5.36 0.48 -3.48
N ALA A 22 -5.69 1.43 -2.61
CA ALA A 22 -6.30 1.13 -1.32
C ALA A 22 -7.64 0.41 -1.49
N TRP A 23 -8.48 0.92 -2.39
CA TRP A 23 -9.75 0.27 -2.72
C TRP A 23 -9.57 -1.15 -3.26
N LEU A 24 -8.64 -1.36 -4.19
CA LEU A 24 -8.37 -2.66 -4.80
C LEU A 24 -7.81 -3.67 -3.78
N LEU A 25 -6.87 -3.24 -2.95
CA LEU A 25 -6.30 -4.08 -1.89
C LEU A 25 -7.34 -4.46 -0.83
N LEU A 26 -8.19 -3.51 -0.42
CA LEU A 26 -9.30 -3.79 0.51
C LEU A 26 -10.28 -4.81 -0.06
N ARG A 27 -10.61 -4.73 -1.36
CA ARG A 27 -11.46 -5.74 -2.01
C ARG A 27 -10.85 -7.14 -1.98
N GLN A 28 -9.52 -7.24 -1.97
CA GLN A 28 -8.78 -8.50 -1.92
C GLN A 28 -8.19 -8.83 -0.53
N HIS A 29 -8.65 -8.17 0.54
CA HIS A 29 -8.05 -8.30 1.88
C HIS A 29 -8.03 -9.74 2.41
N ARG A 30 -8.96 -10.60 1.99
CA ARG A 30 -8.98 -12.02 2.39
C ARG A 30 -7.74 -12.79 1.92
N HIS A 31 -7.11 -12.36 0.82
CA HIS A 31 -5.91 -12.99 0.27
C HIS A 31 -4.62 -12.31 0.77
N VAL A 32 -4.63 -10.98 0.87
CA VAL A 32 -3.42 -10.18 1.20
C VAL A 32 -3.26 -9.96 2.73
N ARG A 33 -4.33 -10.14 3.51
CA ARG A 33 -4.36 -10.00 4.99
C ARG A 33 -3.98 -8.59 5.47
N MET A 34 -3.13 -8.50 6.51
CA MET A 34 -2.81 -7.27 7.24
C MET A 34 -2.30 -6.11 6.37
N PRO A 35 -1.37 -6.32 5.41
CA PRO A 35 -0.91 -5.25 4.53
C PRO A 35 -2.03 -4.53 3.80
N ALA A 36 -3.07 -5.25 3.33
CA ALA A 36 -4.20 -4.61 2.65
C ALA A 36 -5.04 -3.74 3.59
N ILE A 37 -5.19 -4.15 4.85
CA ILE A 37 -5.96 -3.41 5.86
C ILE A 37 -5.20 -2.15 6.29
N LEU A 38 -3.88 -2.25 6.46
CA LEU A 38 -3.03 -1.13 6.89
C LEU A 38 -2.66 -0.17 5.75
N PHE A 39 -2.66 -0.64 4.50
CA PHE A 39 -2.43 0.23 3.34
C PHE A 39 -3.53 1.27 3.20
N ALA A 40 -4.78 0.94 3.48
CA ALA A 40 -5.90 1.88 3.31
C ALA A 40 -5.81 3.15 4.18
N PRO A 41 -5.66 3.07 5.51
CA PRO A 41 -5.48 4.27 6.33
C PRO A 41 -4.16 4.99 5.99
N MET A 42 -3.09 4.25 5.65
CA MET A 42 -1.84 4.84 5.20
C MET A 42 -2.03 5.67 3.91
N ALA A 43 -2.73 5.13 2.92
CA ALA A 43 -3.03 5.80 1.66
C ALA A 43 -3.92 7.02 1.85
N LEU A 44 -4.89 6.95 2.77
CA LEU A 44 -5.73 8.09 3.12
C LEU A 44 -4.91 9.23 3.74
N CYS A 45 -4.06 8.92 4.73
CA CYS A 45 -3.21 9.90 5.40
C CYS A 45 -2.19 10.51 4.43
N THR A 46 -1.55 9.67 3.61
CA THR A 46 -0.61 10.11 2.56
C THR A 46 -1.32 11.00 1.52
N SER A 47 -2.57 10.69 1.17
CA SER A 47 -3.36 11.55 0.28
C SER A 47 -3.64 12.91 0.90
N GLY A 48 -3.93 12.97 2.21
CA GLY A 48 -4.06 14.21 2.96
C GLY A 48 -2.76 15.03 2.97
N PHE A 49 -1.62 14.36 3.19
CA PHE A 49 -0.29 14.97 3.10
C PHE A 49 -0.04 15.57 1.71
N VAL A 50 -0.17 14.78 0.64
CA VAL A 50 0.04 15.23 -0.75
C VAL A 50 -0.93 16.36 -1.12
N ALA A 51 -2.17 16.30 -0.63
CA ALA A 51 -3.14 17.38 -0.83
C ALA A 51 -2.73 18.68 -0.12
N GLY A 52 -1.96 18.65 0.96
CA GLY A 52 -1.44 19.85 1.63
C GLY A 52 -0.01 20.23 1.23
N ASN A 53 0.71 19.37 0.52
CA ASN A 53 2.15 19.51 0.30
C ASN A 53 2.48 20.40 -0.91
N THR A 54 2.25 21.70 -0.78
CA THR A 54 2.63 22.72 -1.78
C THR A 54 2.84 24.06 -1.08
N PRO A 55 3.81 24.90 -1.50
CA PRO A 55 3.94 26.27 -1.01
C PRO A 55 2.91 27.24 -1.62
N MET A 56 2.17 26.80 -2.66
CA MET A 56 1.20 27.64 -3.36
C MET A 56 -0.15 27.63 -2.61
N SER A 57 -0.43 28.69 -1.84
CA SER A 57 -1.63 28.81 -1.01
C SER A 57 -2.95 28.65 -1.77
N SER A 58 -3.00 29.05 -3.04
CA SER A 58 -4.19 28.90 -3.91
C SER A 58 -4.51 27.45 -4.29
N LEU A 59 -3.57 26.52 -4.12
CA LEU A 59 -3.71 25.09 -4.44
C LEU A 59 -3.83 24.21 -3.20
N ILE A 60 -3.90 24.82 -2.01
CA ILE A 60 -4.15 24.11 -0.75
C ILE A 60 -5.67 23.98 -0.58
N PRO A 61 -6.21 22.78 -0.33
CA PRO A 61 -7.63 22.61 -0.06
C PRO A 61 -8.06 23.47 1.14
N ALA A 62 -9.12 24.25 0.97
CA ALA A 62 -9.66 25.11 2.01
C ALA A 62 -10.88 24.47 2.72
N GLY A 63 -11.31 25.08 3.83
CA GLY A 63 -12.50 24.67 4.57
C GLY A 63 -12.35 23.32 5.27
N SER A 64 -13.48 22.62 5.42
CA SER A 64 -13.53 21.33 6.12
C SER A 64 -12.67 20.25 5.48
N ILE A 65 -12.61 20.23 4.14
CA ILE A 65 -11.78 19.27 3.38
C ILE A 65 -10.29 19.52 3.68
N GLY A 66 -9.86 20.79 3.69
CA GLY A 66 -8.52 21.18 4.09
C GLY A 66 -8.17 20.78 5.52
N ALA A 67 -9.07 21.04 6.46
CA ALA A 67 -8.88 20.67 7.86
C ALA A 67 -8.73 19.15 8.05
N VAL A 68 -9.56 18.35 7.37
CA VAL A 68 -9.47 16.88 7.41
C VAL A 68 -8.18 16.38 6.76
N ALA A 69 -7.80 16.90 5.59
CA ALA A 69 -6.56 16.53 4.92
C ALA A 69 -5.33 16.86 5.77
N HIS A 70 -5.33 18.04 6.39
CA HIS A 70 -4.29 18.47 7.31
C HIS A 70 -4.23 17.54 8.53
N ALA A 71 -5.36 17.28 9.20
CA ALA A 71 -5.38 16.35 10.34
C ALA A 71 -4.91 14.94 9.96
N ALA A 72 -5.38 14.40 8.83
CA ALA A 72 -5.01 13.07 8.34
C ALA A 72 -3.50 12.94 8.08
N SER A 73 -2.86 14.00 7.57
CA SER A 73 -1.44 14.03 7.22
C SER A 73 -0.51 13.60 8.36
N ASP A 74 -0.81 13.95 9.61
CA ASP A 74 0.11 13.67 10.73
C ASP A 74 0.05 12.24 11.24
N PHE A 75 -1.04 11.56 10.92
CA PHE A 75 -1.18 10.13 11.20
C PHE A 75 -0.44 9.28 10.15
N THR A 76 0.06 9.89 9.06
CA THR A 76 0.78 9.18 7.99
C THR A 76 1.94 8.37 8.52
N VAL A 77 2.76 8.93 9.42
CA VAL A 77 3.96 8.25 9.94
C VAL A 77 3.61 6.96 10.68
N ALA A 78 2.60 6.99 11.55
CA ALA A 78 2.16 5.82 12.31
C ALA A 78 1.64 4.71 11.38
N PHE A 79 0.78 5.06 10.42
CA PHE A 79 0.24 4.08 9.47
C PHE A 79 1.28 3.58 8.47
N LEU A 80 2.19 4.44 8.02
CA LEU A 80 3.32 4.06 7.17
C LEU A 80 4.24 3.08 7.90
N TRP A 81 4.52 3.33 9.17
CA TRP A 81 5.32 2.44 9.99
C TRP A 81 4.68 1.05 10.14
N TRP A 82 3.41 1.00 10.54
CA TRP A 82 2.68 -0.28 10.68
C TRP A 82 2.53 -1.00 9.34
N PHE A 83 2.27 -0.26 8.26
CA PHE A 83 2.22 -0.83 6.91
C PHE A 83 3.57 -1.44 6.51
N CYS A 84 4.68 -0.70 6.67
CA CYS A 84 6.01 -1.18 6.36
C CYS A 84 6.30 -2.48 7.12
N LEU A 85 6.11 -2.52 8.45
CA LEU A 85 6.31 -3.74 9.21
C LEU A 85 5.46 -4.90 8.68
N SER A 86 4.18 -4.67 8.37
CA SER A 86 3.31 -5.71 7.84
C SER A 86 3.78 -6.31 6.50
N CYS A 87 4.57 -5.58 5.71
CA CYS A 87 5.05 -6.04 4.41
C CYS A 87 6.17 -7.08 4.51
N PHE A 88 7.10 -6.94 5.46
CA PHE A 88 8.30 -7.79 5.52
C PHE A 88 8.44 -8.60 6.80
N ASP A 89 7.89 -8.13 7.92
CA ASP A 89 8.08 -8.75 9.22
C ASP A 89 7.03 -9.85 9.44
N ARG A 90 7.46 -11.11 9.42
CA ARG A 90 6.56 -12.27 9.55
C ARG A 90 5.97 -12.41 10.95
N GLN A 91 6.64 -11.87 11.96
CA GLN A 91 6.18 -11.91 13.35
C GLN A 91 5.29 -10.71 13.69
N PHE A 92 5.12 -9.78 12.75
CA PHE A 92 4.35 -8.57 12.99
C PHE A 92 2.88 -8.89 13.27
N GLY A 93 2.48 -8.52 14.48
CA GLY A 93 1.10 -8.28 14.85
C GLY A 93 0.99 -6.88 15.41
N LEU A 94 -0.12 -6.19 15.13
CA LEU A 94 -0.39 -4.86 15.67
C LEU A 94 -0.75 -4.95 17.17
N ARG A 95 0.26 -5.23 18.00
CA ARG A 95 0.14 -5.50 19.45
C ARG A 95 1.39 -5.03 20.18
N GLY A 96 1.31 -4.96 21.51
CA GLY A 96 2.46 -4.66 22.38
C GLY A 96 3.08 -3.29 22.11
N GLY A 97 4.41 -3.22 22.14
CA GLY A 97 5.17 -1.98 22.00
C GLY A 97 4.91 -1.22 20.69
N VAL A 98 4.71 -1.93 19.57
CA VAL A 98 4.47 -1.28 18.27
C VAL A 98 3.12 -0.55 18.24
N LEU A 99 2.08 -1.16 18.82
CA LEU A 99 0.80 -0.50 18.99
C LEU A 99 0.92 0.66 19.99
N GLY A 100 1.58 0.44 21.14
CA GLY A 100 1.78 1.47 22.15
C GLY A 100 2.48 2.73 21.62
N VAL A 101 3.61 2.56 20.93
CA VAL A 101 4.35 3.67 20.32
C VAL A 101 3.54 4.36 19.23
N GLY A 102 2.80 3.61 18.40
CA GLY A 102 1.95 4.22 17.38
C GLY A 102 0.78 5.00 17.99
N LEU A 103 0.21 4.54 19.11
CA LEU A 103 -0.80 5.29 19.87
C LEU A 103 -0.21 6.54 20.54
N VAL A 104 1.02 6.47 21.05
CA VAL A 104 1.74 7.64 21.56
C VAL A 104 1.96 8.66 20.43
N TRP A 105 2.38 8.21 19.25
CA TRP A 105 2.51 9.06 18.07
C TRP A 105 1.18 9.75 17.75
N THR A 106 0.10 8.97 17.59
CA THR A 106 -1.20 9.55 17.19
C THR A 106 -1.73 10.52 18.24
N PHE A 107 -1.51 10.24 19.52
CA PHE A 107 -1.89 11.15 20.60
C PHE A 107 -1.08 12.46 20.54
N LEU A 108 0.23 12.40 20.39
CA LEU A 108 1.09 13.58 20.28
C LEU A 108 0.78 14.40 19.03
N ALA A 109 0.57 13.74 17.88
CA ALA A 109 0.15 14.38 16.64
C ALA A 109 -1.21 15.10 16.81
N ALA A 110 -2.16 14.45 17.48
CA ALA A 110 -3.47 15.06 17.72
C ALA A 110 -3.38 16.29 18.63
N LEU A 111 -2.52 16.25 19.65
CA LEU A 111 -2.23 17.40 20.52
C LEU A 111 -1.54 18.55 19.76
N ASP A 112 -0.53 18.23 18.95
CA ASP A 112 0.21 19.24 18.16
C ASP A 112 -0.72 19.95 17.17
N ARG A 113 -1.72 19.24 16.65
CA ARG A 113 -2.76 19.77 15.76
C ARG A 113 -3.88 20.52 16.46
N GLY A 114 -3.88 20.58 17.79
CA GLY A 114 -4.91 21.29 18.55
C GLY A 114 -6.29 20.62 18.52
N LEU A 115 -6.38 19.32 18.19
CA LEU A 115 -7.64 18.56 18.24
C LEU A 115 -8.24 18.51 19.65
N PHE A 116 -7.41 18.68 20.68
CA PHE A 116 -7.82 18.79 22.09
C PHE A 116 -7.75 20.24 22.62
N GLY A 117 -7.74 21.23 21.73
CA GLY A 117 -7.66 22.64 22.05
C GLY A 117 -6.29 23.27 21.82
N GLN A 118 -6.28 24.61 21.76
CA GLN A 118 -5.10 25.42 21.44
C GLN A 118 -4.02 25.44 22.54
N ALA A 119 -4.29 24.81 23.69
CA ALA A 119 -3.39 24.82 24.84
C ALA A 119 -2.06 24.12 24.57
N PHE A 120 -1.99 23.17 23.63
CA PHE A 120 -0.77 22.42 23.27
C PHE A 120 -0.36 22.59 21.81
N ALA A 121 -1.22 23.19 20.97
CA ALA A 121 -0.95 23.39 19.56
C ALA A 121 0.33 24.22 19.38
N SER A 122 1.24 23.78 18.51
CA SER A 122 2.49 24.48 18.14
C SER A 122 3.45 24.82 19.29
N LYS A 123 3.32 24.17 20.47
CA LYS A 123 4.19 24.41 21.64
C LYS A 123 5.50 23.59 21.63
N GLY A 124 5.99 23.22 20.45
CA GLY A 124 7.24 22.45 20.31
C GLY A 124 7.09 20.93 20.44
N LEU A 125 5.87 20.39 20.46
CA LEU A 125 5.63 18.94 20.37
C LEU A 125 6.22 18.35 19.07
N SER A 126 6.32 19.15 18.02
CA SER A 126 6.88 18.77 16.73
C SER A 126 8.34 18.27 16.86
N ILE A 127 9.14 18.76 17.83
CA ILE A 127 10.50 18.23 18.07
C ILE A 127 10.46 16.79 18.57
N PHE A 128 9.52 16.47 19.47
CA PHE A 128 9.34 15.11 19.97
C PHE A 128 8.83 14.17 18.87
N LEU A 129 7.93 14.65 18.00
CA LEU A 129 7.48 13.91 16.82
C LEU A 129 8.63 13.63 15.86
N VAL A 130 9.50 14.61 15.61
CA VAL A 130 10.70 14.41 14.76
C VAL A 130 11.64 13.36 15.36
N ALA A 131 11.95 13.47 16.66
CA ALA A 131 12.80 12.49 17.35
C ALA A 131 12.20 11.08 17.32
N LEU A 132 10.89 10.96 17.58
CA LEU A 132 10.17 9.70 17.50
C LEU A 132 10.14 9.15 16.06
N GLY A 133 10.09 10.03 15.06
CA GLY A 133 10.09 9.69 13.65
C GLY A 133 11.42 9.05 13.25
N PHE A 134 12.54 9.64 13.69
CA PHE A 134 13.86 9.03 13.52
C PHE A 134 13.97 7.68 14.23
N ALA A 135 13.43 7.56 15.45
CA ALA A 135 13.39 6.26 16.14
C ALA A 135 12.60 5.21 15.36
N ILE A 136 11.47 5.58 14.75
CA ILE A 136 10.69 4.71 13.86
C ILE A 136 11.50 4.29 12.63
N VAL A 137 12.23 5.21 11.99
CA VAL A 137 13.11 4.89 10.85
C VAL A 137 14.21 3.92 11.25
N VAL A 138 14.92 4.19 12.35
CA VAL A 138 15.97 3.30 12.90
C VAL A 138 15.40 1.93 13.23
N HIS A 139 14.19 1.89 13.81
CA HIS A 139 13.50 0.64 14.09
C HIS A 139 13.14 -0.13 12.81
N LEU A 140 12.65 0.53 11.75
CA LEU A 140 12.38 -0.12 10.46
C LEU A 140 13.65 -0.69 9.84
N VAL A 141 14.75 0.07 9.83
CA VAL A 141 16.04 -0.38 9.30
C VAL A 141 16.59 -1.57 10.09
N SER A 142 16.53 -1.51 11.43
CA SER A 142 17.02 -2.62 12.26
C SER A 142 16.20 -3.90 12.07
N ARG A 143 14.87 -3.81 11.97
CA ARG A 143 14.01 -4.96 11.63
C ARG A 143 14.32 -5.51 10.23
N LEU A 144 14.53 -4.63 9.24
CA LEU A 144 14.86 -5.03 7.87
C LEU A 144 16.19 -5.81 7.81
N LEU A 145 17.20 -5.36 8.56
CA LEU A 145 18.50 -6.03 8.64
C LEU A 145 18.43 -7.38 9.39
N ALA A 146 17.57 -7.48 10.41
CA ALA A 146 17.38 -8.73 11.15
C ALA A 146 16.72 -9.82 10.30
N GLU A 147 15.72 -9.44 9.48
CA GLU A 147 14.97 -10.39 8.65
C GLU A 147 15.79 -10.98 7.48
N ARG A 148 16.85 -10.31 7.03
CA ARG A 148 17.77 -10.79 5.98
C ARG A 148 18.40 -12.16 6.28
N ARG A 149 18.40 -12.62 7.53
CA ARG A 149 19.08 -13.85 7.96
C ARG A 149 18.24 -15.12 7.81
N GLY A 150 16.94 -15.02 7.48
CA GLY A 150 16.01 -16.15 7.65
C GLY A 150 15.15 -16.55 6.45
N ASP A 151 15.22 -15.85 5.30
CA ASP A 151 14.28 -16.09 4.19
C ASP A 151 14.96 -16.75 2.97
N LEU A 152 14.43 -17.91 2.56
CA LEU A 152 14.89 -18.68 1.38
C LEU A 152 14.11 -18.33 0.10
N ILE A 153 13.05 -17.49 0.18
CA ILE A 153 12.24 -17.09 -0.97
C ILE A 153 12.54 -15.64 -1.34
N GLN A 154 13.62 -15.46 -2.10
CA GLN A 154 14.20 -14.18 -2.49
C GLN A 154 13.20 -13.18 -3.08
N GLN A 155 12.30 -13.62 -3.97
CA GLN A 155 11.43 -12.72 -4.74
C GLN A 155 10.37 -11.98 -3.90
N ARG A 156 9.83 -12.63 -2.86
CA ARG A 156 8.87 -11.99 -1.94
C ARG A 156 9.59 -11.03 -1.00
N HIS A 157 10.77 -11.43 -0.54
CA HIS A 157 11.62 -10.62 0.32
C HIS A 157 12.08 -9.32 -0.37
N ASP A 158 12.49 -9.42 -1.64
CA ASP A 158 12.97 -8.27 -2.41
C ASP A 158 11.86 -7.22 -2.62
N ALA A 159 10.64 -7.66 -2.97
CA ALA A 159 9.52 -6.74 -3.16
C ALA A 159 9.12 -6.02 -1.87
N SER A 160 9.06 -6.74 -0.74
CA SER A 160 8.77 -6.15 0.57
C SER A 160 9.88 -5.23 1.05
N SER A 161 11.15 -5.56 0.78
CA SER A 161 12.30 -4.72 1.14
C SER A 161 12.31 -3.41 0.36
N VAL A 162 11.97 -3.43 -0.93
CA VAL A 162 11.88 -2.22 -1.75
C VAL A 162 10.81 -1.26 -1.22
N VAL A 163 9.62 -1.76 -0.84
CA VAL A 163 8.57 -0.93 -0.22
C VAL A 163 9.11 -0.20 1.01
N VAL A 164 9.78 -0.92 1.90
CA VAL A 164 10.29 -0.38 3.16
C VAL A 164 11.39 0.64 2.89
N ILE A 165 12.33 0.33 2.00
CA ILE A 165 13.44 1.24 1.66
C ILE A 165 12.89 2.54 1.09
N LEU A 166 11.93 2.47 0.16
CA LEU A 166 11.34 3.66 -0.46
C LEU A 166 10.55 4.50 0.54
N LEU A 167 9.68 3.87 1.34
CA LEU A 167 8.82 4.58 2.28
C LEU A 167 9.59 5.11 3.51
N SER A 168 10.51 4.32 4.07
CA SER A 168 11.37 4.77 5.18
C SER A 168 12.39 5.82 4.71
N GLY A 169 12.91 5.70 3.49
CA GLY A 169 13.79 6.71 2.88
C GLY A 169 13.07 8.04 2.68
N MET A 170 11.83 8.01 2.17
CA MET A 170 11.01 9.21 2.04
C MET A 170 10.75 9.87 3.40
N LEU A 171 10.35 9.09 4.40
CA LEU A 171 10.13 9.58 5.77
C LEU A 171 11.42 10.17 6.35
N PHE A 172 12.57 9.51 6.16
CA PHE A 172 13.85 10.01 6.64
C PHE A 172 14.22 11.35 6.02
N VAL A 173 14.05 11.51 4.71
CA VAL A 173 14.34 12.77 4.01
C VAL A 173 13.43 13.89 4.50
N ASP A 174 12.14 13.60 4.71
CA ASP A 174 11.16 14.56 5.24
C ASP A 174 11.57 15.03 6.66
N LEU A 175 11.85 14.09 7.57
CA LEU A 175 12.28 14.39 8.93
C LEU A 175 13.64 15.12 8.98
N ALA A 176 14.57 14.77 8.10
CA ALA A 176 15.86 15.44 8.00
C ALA A 176 15.70 16.89 7.52
N ALA A 177 14.82 17.13 6.54
CA ALA A 177 14.52 18.48 6.09
C ALA A 177 13.89 19.32 7.22
N ASP A 178 12.91 18.77 7.93
CA ASP A 178 12.29 19.42 9.09
C ASP A 178 13.30 19.75 10.20
N ALA A 179 14.22 18.83 10.49
CA ALA A 179 15.26 19.02 11.50
C ALA A 179 16.32 20.06 11.10
N MET A 180 16.72 20.10 9.81
CA MET A 180 17.79 20.96 9.32
C MET A 180 17.33 22.37 8.97
N PHE A 181 16.14 22.50 8.39
CA PHE A 181 15.65 23.76 7.83
C PHE A 181 14.37 24.28 8.50
N GLY A 182 13.74 23.47 9.36
CA GLY A 182 12.50 23.79 10.05
C GLY A 182 11.24 23.48 9.22
N PHE A 183 10.12 23.26 9.91
CA PHE A 183 8.84 22.84 9.31
C PHE A 183 8.24 23.81 8.28
N ALA A 184 8.62 25.09 8.33
CA ALA A 184 8.18 26.10 7.37
C ALA A 184 8.98 26.06 6.05
N TRP A 185 10.13 25.38 6.04
CA TRP A 185 10.99 25.28 4.87
C TRP A 185 10.42 24.29 3.86
N ARG A 186 9.62 24.80 2.93
CA ARG A 186 8.96 24.01 1.89
C ARG A 186 9.14 24.65 0.51
N PRO A 187 10.36 24.65 -0.05
CA PRO A 187 10.57 25.15 -1.40
C PRO A 187 9.82 24.27 -2.40
N LEU A 188 9.30 24.89 -3.46
CA LEU A 188 8.44 24.22 -4.44
C LEU A 188 9.07 22.95 -5.04
N ALA A 189 10.37 23.00 -5.34
CA ALA A 189 11.09 21.85 -5.88
C ALA A 189 11.10 20.66 -4.92
N PHE A 190 11.23 20.91 -3.61
CA PHE A 190 11.23 19.87 -2.58
C PHE A 190 9.85 19.23 -2.43
N SER A 191 8.79 20.05 -2.32
CA SER A 191 7.42 19.53 -2.22
C SER A 191 7.01 18.77 -3.49
N MET A 192 7.37 19.28 -4.68
CA MET A 192 7.12 18.59 -5.94
C MET A 192 7.87 17.25 -6.03
N ALA A 193 9.13 17.20 -5.57
CA ALA A 193 9.89 15.96 -5.53
C ALA A 193 9.25 14.93 -4.58
N GLN A 194 8.80 15.34 -3.40
CA GLN A 194 8.07 14.46 -2.48
C GLN A 194 6.77 13.92 -3.11
N ASN A 195 5.96 14.81 -3.70
CA ASN A 195 4.71 14.41 -4.36
C ASN A 195 4.98 13.46 -5.54
N ALA A 196 6.04 13.71 -6.31
CA ALA A 196 6.47 12.84 -7.39
C ALA A 196 6.92 11.47 -6.88
N MET A 197 7.69 11.40 -5.79
CA MET A 197 8.07 10.12 -5.19
C MET A 197 6.85 9.31 -4.73
N VAL A 198 5.83 9.95 -4.15
CA VAL A 198 4.58 9.26 -3.78
C VAL A 198 3.86 8.73 -5.02
N LEU A 199 3.76 9.53 -6.08
CA LEU A 199 3.17 9.10 -7.36
C LEU A 199 3.96 7.91 -7.95
N THR A 200 5.28 8.01 -8.04
CA THR A 200 6.14 6.94 -8.56
C THR A 200 6.01 5.67 -7.74
N PHE A 201 5.97 5.78 -6.41
CA PHE A 201 5.71 4.64 -5.52
C PHE A 201 4.35 3.99 -5.82
N GLY A 202 3.29 4.79 -5.94
CA GLY A 202 1.96 4.30 -6.29
C GLY A 202 1.93 3.58 -7.64
N LEU A 203 2.52 4.18 -8.68
CA LEU A 203 2.59 3.57 -10.01
C LEU A 203 3.42 2.29 -10.03
N TRP A 204 4.56 2.28 -9.34
CA TRP A 204 5.39 1.09 -9.17
C TRP A 204 4.60 -0.03 -8.48
N LEU A 205 3.92 0.28 -7.37
CA LEU A 205 3.11 -0.69 -6.64
C LEU A 205 1.94 -1.20 -7.49
N ALA A 206 1.28 -0.32 -8.24
CA ALA A 206 0.25 -0.70 -9.20
C ALA A 206 0.77 -1.69 -10.25
N GLY A 207 1.95 -1.43 -10.82
CA GLY A 207 2.59 -2.33 -11.78
C GLY A 207 2.96 -3.70 -11.21
N ARG A 208 3.14 -3.81 -9.88
CA ARG A 208 3.41 -5.09 -9.20
C ARG A 208 2.14 -5.85 -8.82
N LEU A 209 1.03 -5.14 -8.59
CA LEU A 209 -0.23 -5.73 -8.10
C LEU A 209 -1.25 -6.00 -9.21
N LEU A 210 -1.23 -5.23 -10.30
CA LEU A 210 -2.19 -5.34 -11.37
C LEU A 210 -1.73 -6.38 -12.39
N VAL A 211 -2.50 -7.47 -12.50
CA VAL A 211 -2.33 -8.46 -13.57
C VAL A 211 -3.16 -8.01 -14.77
N VAL A 212 -2.48 -7.68 -15.87
CA VAL A 212 -3.15 -7.39 -17.15
C VAL A 212 -3.70 -8.71 -17.70
N ARG A 213 -5.01 -8.78 -17.93
CA ARG A 213 -5.66 -9.90 -18.63
C ARG A 213 -5.83 -9.52 -20.10
N PRO A 214 -4.88 -9.89 -21.00
CA PRO A 214 -4.92 -9.46 -22.39
C PRO A 214 -6.20 -9.90 -23.11
N ALA A 215 -6.76 -11.05 -22.74
CA ALA A 215 -8.01 -11.59 -23.29
C ALA A 215 -9.25 -10.69 -23.09
N VAL A 216 -9.22 -9.73 -22.16
CA VAL A 216 -10.31 -8.74 -21.95
C VAL A 216 -10.07 -7.46 -22.77
N LEU A 217 -8.81 -7.20 -23.15
CA LEU A 217 -8.40 -6.03 -23.93
C LEU A 217 -8.32 -6.32 -25.43
N THR A 218 -8.26 -7.59 -25.82
CA THR A 218 -8.58 -8.05 -27.17
C THR A 218 -10.10 -8.05 -27.30
N PHE A 219 -10.66 -6.95 -27.78
CA PHE A 219 -11.98 -6.97 -28.37
C PHE A 219 -11.82 -7.78 -29.65
N ASP A 220 -12.08 -9.10 -29.60
CA ASP A 220 -12.28 -9.87 -30.81
C ASP A 220 -13.36 -9.12 -31.60
N VAL A 221 -12.96 -8.44 -32.67
CA VAL A 221 -13.87 -8.15 -33.75
C VAL A 221 -14.37 -9.52 -34.15
N ALA A 222 -15.65 -9.78 -33.89
CA ALA A 222 -16.27 -11.03 -34.28
C ALA A 222 -16.09 -11.18 -35.79
N GLU A 223 -15.03 -11.87 -36.21
CA GLU A 223 -14.99 -12.50 -37.52
C GLU A 223 -16.08 -13.56 -37.47
N THR A 224 -17.25 -13.12 -37.90
CA THR A 224 -18.41 -13.96 -38.14
C THR A 224 -18.10 -14.72 -39.42
N GLY A 225 -17.21 -15.69 -39.32
CA GLY A 225 -16.95 -16.67 -40.37
C GLY A 225 -17.45 -18.03 -39.87
N PRO A 226 -18.54 -18.58 -40.41
CA PRO A 226 -18.97 -19.92 -40.04
C PRO A 226 -17.98 -20.93 -40.62
N SER A 227 -17.14 -21.53 -39.79
CA SER A 227 -16.44 -22.77 -40.15
C SER A 227 -17.19 -23.94 -39.54
N PHE A 228 -17.93 -24.62 -40.41
CA PHE A 228 -18.43 -25.97 -40.18
C PHE A 228 -17.22 -26.91 -40.02
N ASP A 229 -17.04 -27.49 -38.83
CA ASP A 229 -16.53 -28.86 -38.70
C ASP A 229 -16.88 -29.46 -37.32
N GLN A 230 -17.99 -30.19 -37.34
CA GLN A 230 -18.36 -31.42 -36.61
C GLN A 230 -18.04 -31.60 -35.10
N PRO A 231 -19.03 -32.10 -34.30
CA PRO A 231 -18.82 -32.45 -32.91
C PRO A 231 -18.20 -33.85 -32.75
N VAL A 232 -17.02 -33.94 -32.15
CA VAL A 232 -16.49 -35.21 -31.62
C VAL A 232 -16.73 -35.24 -30.11
N PRO A 233 -17.51 -36.21 -29.57
CA PRO A 233 -17.65 -36.34 -28.13
C PRO A 233 -16.35 -36.85 -27.52
N GLN A 234 -15.60 -35.97 -26.83
CA GLN A 234 -14.46 -36.37 -26.01
C GLN A 234 -14.94 -37.12 -24.76
N LEU A 235 -15.14 -38.43 -24.91
CA LEU A 235 -15.01 -39.38 -23.81
C LEU A 235 -13.52 -39.59 -23.50
N SER A 236 -12.98 -38.96 -22.44
CA SER A 236 -11.77 -39.50 -21.77
C SER A 236 -11.41 -38.79 -20.46
N SER A 237 -12.35 -38.67 -19.52
CA SER A 237 -11.94 -38.65 -18.11
C SER A 237 -11.52 -40.08 -17.75
N ARG A 238 -10.22 -40.29 -17.45
CA ARG A 238 -9.67 -41.55 -16.89
C ARG A 238 -10.50 -42.13 -15.73
N ARG A 239 -11.35 -41.32 -15.09
CA ARG A 239 -12.27 -41.73 -14.01
C ARG A 239 -13.48 -42.54 -14.48
N THR A 240 -13.93 -42.40 -15.73
CA THR A 240 -15.10 -43.14 -16.24
C THR A 240 -14.73 -44.58 -16.62
N LEU A 241 -13.53 -44.80 -17.14
CA LEU A 241 -13.03 -46.13 -17.54
C LEU A 241 -12.78 -47.03 -16.32
N LEU A 242 -12.28 -46.45 -15.22
CA LEU A 242 -12.13 -47.16 -13.93
C LEU A 242 -13.47 -47.55 -13.29
N ARG A 243 -14.52 -46.73 -13.45
CA ARG A 243 -15.86 -47.07 -12.93
C ARG A 243 -16.55 -48.17 -13.74
N LEU A 244 -16.29 -48.25 -15.04
CA LEU A 244 -16.85 -49.32 -15.87
C LEU A 244 -16.14 -50.66 -15.63
N LEU A 245 -14.83 -50.67 -15.40
CA LEU A 245 -14.08 -51.88 -15.06
C LEU A 245 -14.47 -52.44 -13.68
N CYS A 246 -14.63 -51.60 -12.66
CA CYS A 246 -15.09 -52.06 -11.34
C CYS A 246 -16.55 -52.52 -11.31
N ARG A 247 -17.39 -52.08 -12.26
CA ARG A 247 -18.79 -52.53 -12.35
C ARG A 247 -18.95 -53.84 -13.11
N HIS A 248 -17.94 -54.27 -13.86
CA HIS A 248 -17.99 -55.51 -14.63
C HIS A 248 -17.42 -56.73 -13.88
N SER A 249 -16.69 -56.51 -12.78
CA SER A 249 -16.12 -57.58 -11.94
C SER A 249 -17.07 -58.15 -10.86
N SER A 250 -18.33 -57.70 -10.78
CA SER A 250 -19.28 -58.14 -9.75
C SER A 250 -20.32 -59.18 -10.21
N HIS A 251 -20.18 -59.75 -11.41
CA HIS A 251 -21.06 -60.81 -11.90
C HIS A 251 -20.29 -61.99 -12.50
N LEU A 252 -19.66 -62.79 -11.63
CA LEU A 252 -19.34 -64.18 -11.91
C LEU A 252 -19.92 -65.05 -10.78
N PRO A 253 -20.97 -65.85 -11.03
CA PRO A 253 -21.46 -66.80 -10.04
C PRO A 253 -20.48 -67.97 -9.94
N TRP A 254 -19.88 -68.13 -8.77
CA TRP A 254 -19.05 -69.28 -8.42
C TRP A 254 -19.96 -70.53 -8.31
N ARG A 255 -19.73 -71.56 -9.13
CA ARG A 255 -20.30 -72.90 -8.94
C ARG A 255 -19.20 -73.81 -8.37
N PRO A 256 -19.42 -74.49 -7.23
CA PRO A 256 -18.56 -75.59 -6.81
C PRO A 256 -18.94 -76.86 -7.59
N GLY A 257 -17.93 -77.53 -8.12
CA GLY A 257 -17.94 -78.96 -8.45
C GLY A 257 -16.89 -79.65 -7.58
#